data_AF-A0A1Z4KUS2-F1
#
_entry.id   AF-A0A1Z4KUS2-F1
#
_cell.length_a   1.000
_cell.length_b   1.000
_cell.length_c   1.000
_cell.angle_alpha   90.00
_cell.angle_beta   90.00
_cell.angle_gamma   90.00
#
_symmetry.space_group_name_H-M   'P 1'
#
loop_
_entity.id
_entity.type
_entity.pdbx_description
1 polymer ?
#
loop_
_entity_poly.entity_id
_entity_poly.type
_entity_poly.pdbx_seq_one_letter_code
_entity_poly.pdbx_strand_id
1 'polypeptide(L)' 'MIKSKNLYRGHSIEKVGHGKRAVFKTTINEKEWCAVTELNVKTAIDTWIDEGIEP' A
#
# COMPACT_ATOMS: atom_id res chain seq x y z
N MET A 1 -14.37 -1.66 20.00
CA MET A 1 -13.13 -2.35 19.59
C MET A 1 -13.06 -2.37 18.07
N ILE A 2 -12.25 -1.49 17.48
CA ILE A 2 -11.94 -1.56 16.05
C ILE A 2 -10.93 -2.69 15.90
N LYS A 3 -11.33 -3.81 15.28
CA LYS A 3 -10.39 -4.88 14.92
C LYS A 3 -9.33 -4.23 14.04
N SER A 4 -8.08 -4.26 14.48
CA SER A 4 -6.92 -3.87 13.68
C SER A 4 -7.00 -4.65 12.37
N LYS A 5 -7.32 -3.96 11.27
CA LYS A 5 -7.24 -4.57 9.94
C LYS A 5 -5.76 -4.84 9.74
N ASN A 6 -5.39 -6.13 9.64
CA ASN A 6 -4.04 -6.53 9.27
C ASN A 6 -3.79 -6.05 7.84
N LEU A 7 -3.28 -4.82 7.73
CA LEU A 7 -2.99 -4.13 6.49
C LEU A 7 -1.48 -3.91 6.42
N TYR A 8 -0.89 -4.24 5.28
CA TYR A 8 0.48 -3.89 4.95
C TYR A 8 0.44 -2.98 3.73
N ARG A 9 0.90 -1.73 3.90
CA ARG A 9 0.85 -0.69 2.86
C ARG A 9 -0.54 -0.53 2.21
N GLY A 10 -1.60 -0.62 3.01
CA GLY A 10 -2.98 -0.52 2.53
C GLY A 10 -3.58 -1.82 1.97
N HIS A 11 -2.80 -2.90 1.86
CA HIS A 11 -3.29 -4.19 1.37
C HIS A 11 -3.56 -5.18 2.51
N SER A 12 -4.67 -5.92 2.41
CA SER A 12 -5.04 -6.94 3.39
C SER A 12 -4.03 -8.08 3.39
N ILE A 13 -3.47 -8.37 4.56
CA ILE A 13 -2.56 -9.51 4.75
C ILE A 13 -3.23 -10.63 5.53
N GLU A 14 -2.97 -11.86 5.10
CA GLU A 14 -3.40 -13.09 5.76
C GLU A 14 -2.19 -13.83 6.32
N LYS A 15 -2.31 -14.38 7.52
CA LYS A 15 -1.27 -15.24 8.10
C LYS A 15 -1.44 -16.64 7.52
N VAL A 16 -0.45 -17.11 6.77
CA VAL A 16 -0.50 -18.40 6.06
C VAL A 16 0.40 -19.48 6.66
N GLY A 17 1.25 -19.12 7.63
CA GLY A 17 2.19 -20.06 8.26
C GLY A 17 1.67 -20.69 9.55
N HIS A 18 1.78 -22.01 9.65
CA HIS A 18 1.68 -22.77 10.91
C HIS A 18 3.07 -23.25 11.33
N GLY A 19 3.68 -22.57 12.31
CA GLY A 19 5.01 -22.89 12.85
C GLY A 19 5.59 -21.79 13.74
N LYS A 20 6.87 -21.90 14.13
CA LYS A 20 7.59 -20.89 14.94
C LYS A 20 7.82 -19.55 14.20
N ARG A 21 7.68 -19.54 12.87
CA ARG A 21 7.87 -18.36 12.01
C ARG A 21 6.50 -17.82 11.56
N ALA A 22 6.25 -16.54 11.81
CA ALA A 22 5.07 -15.86 11.29
C ALA A 22 5.30 -15.50 9.81
N VAL A 23 4.51 -16.10 8.92
CA VAL A 23 4.50 -15.79 7.48
C VAL A 23 3.17 -15.17 7.12
N PHE A 24 3.23 -14.04 6.42
CA PHE A 24 2.07 -13.30 5.95
C PHE A 24 2.09 -13.25 4.43
N LYS A 25 0.90 -13.37 3.83
CA LYS A 25 0.68 -13.26 2.39
C LYS A 25 -0.28 -12.11 2.14
N THR A 26 -0.07 -11.42 1.02
CA THR A 26 -1.02 -10.46 0.47
C THR A 26 -1.26 -10.83 -0.98
N THR A 27 -2.48 -10.59 -1.48
CA THR A 27 -2.78 -10.69 -2.90
C THR A 27 -2.98 -9.29 -3.43
N ILE A 28 -2.20 -8.91 -4.44
CA ILE A 28 -2.26 -7.58 -5.05
C ILE A 28 -2.84 -7.75 -6.45
N ASN A 29 -3.90 -7.02 -6.75
CA ASN A 29 -4.37 -6.85 -8.11
C ASN A 29 -3.47 -5.84 -8.81
N GLU A 30 -2.71 -6.31 -9.79
CA GLU A 30 -1.74 -5.50 -10.52
C GLU A 30 -2.36 -4.24 -11.13
N LYS A 31 -3.54 -4.36 -11.75
CA LYS A 31 -4.19 -3.21 -12.41
C LYS A 31 -4.61 -2.15 -11.41
N GLU A 32 -5.23 -2.55 -10.30
CA GLU A 32 -5.65 -1.62 -9.24
C GLU A 32 -4.43 -1.00 -8.55
N TRP A 33 -3.39 -1.79 -8.32
CA TRP A 33 -2.15 -1.31 -7.70
C TRP A 33 -1.41 -0.31 -8.59
N CYS A 34 -1.30 -0.59 -9.90
CA CYS A 34 -0.73 0.34 -10.86
C CYS A 34 -1.54 1.64 -10.90
N ALA A 35 -2.87 1.58 -11.02
CA ALA A 35 -3.72 2.76 -11.07
C ALA A 35 -3.60 3.64 -9.81
N VAL A 36 -3.56 3.02 -8.61
CA VAL A 36 -3.37 3.75 -7.35
C VAL A 36 -1.97 4.36 -7.26
N THR A 37 -0.95 3.62 -7.70
CA THR A 37 0.44 4.11 -7.70
C THR A 37 0.62 5.27 -8.66
N GLU A 38 0.09 5.17 -9.88
CA GLU A 38 0.11 6.24 -10.89
C GLU A 38 -0.58 7.50 -10.36
N LEU A 39 -1.76 7.35 -9.72
CA LEU A 39 -2.47 8.49 -9.12
C LEU A 39 -1.62 9.15 -8.03
N ASN A 40 -1.06 8.37 -7.10
CA ASN A 40 -0.24 8.90 -6.02
C ASN A 40 1.01 9.62 -6.53
N VAL A 41 1.68 9.06 -7.54
CA VAL A 41 2.85 9.69 -8.16
C VAL A 41 2.45 11.00 -8.84
N LYS A 42 1.35 10.99 -9.59
CA LYS A 42 0.85 12.21 -10.24
C LYS A 42 0.52 13.29 -9.21
N THR A 43 -0.22 12.95 -8.15
CA THR A 43 -0.56 13.90 -7.08
C THR A 43 0.70 14.44 -6.39
N ALA A 44 1.70 13.60 -6.13
CA ALA A 44 2.96 14.06 -5.55
C ALA A 44 3.69 15.05 -6.47
N ILE A 45 3.73 14.77 -7.77
CA ILE A 45 4.31 15.69 -8.78
C ILE A 45 3.52 17.00 -8.83
N ASP A 46 2.19 16.93 -8.89
CA ASP A 46 1.32 18.11 -8.93
C ASP A 46 1.56 18.98 -7.68
N THR A 47 1.62 18.37 -6.48
CA THR A 47 1.96 19.07 -5.23
C THR A 47 3.36 19.69 -5.27
N TRP A 48 4.38 19.00 -5.79
CA TRP A 48 5.71 19.58 -5.93
C TRP A 48 5.74 20.79 -6.86
N ILE A 49 4.98 20.74 -7.96
CA ILE A 49 4.83 21.87 -8.89
C ILE A 49 4.11 23.04 -8.20
N ASP A 50 3.01 22.77 -7.50
CA ASP A 50 2.18 23.79 -6.86
C ASP A 50 2.90 24.46 -5.69
N GLU A 51 3.66 23.70 -4.90
CA GLU A 51 4.41 24.21 -3.75
C GLU A 51 5.79 24.78 -4.14
N GLY A 52 6.30 24.44 -5.34
CA GLY A 52 7.60 24.87 -5.83
C GLY A 52 8.78 24.29 -5.04
N ILE A 53 8.57 23.18 -4.33
CA ILE A 53 9.58 22.51 -3.51
C ILE A 53 9.99 21.23 -4.24
N GLU A 54 11.22 21.21 -4.76
CA GLU A 54 11.81 19.97 -5.26
C GLU A 54 12.04 18.98 -4.10
N PRO A 55 11.92 17.66 -4.35
CA PRO A 55 12.01 16.61 -3.32
C PRO A 55 13.39 16.48 -2.68
#